data_AF-A0A8C0HGA9-F1
#
_entry.id   AF-A0A8C0HGA9-F1
#
_cell.length_a   1.000
_cell.length_b   1.000
_cell.length_c   1.000
_cell.angle_alpha   90.00
_cell.angle_beta   90.00
_cell.angle_gamma   90.00
#
_symmetry.space_group_name_H-M   'P 1'
#
loop_
_entity.id
_entity.type
_entity.pdbx_description
1 polymer ?
#
loop_
_entity_poly.entity_id
_entity_poly.type
_entity_poly.pdbx_seq_one_letter_code
_entity_poly.pdbx_strand_id
1 'polypeptide(L)' 'QSEPEYLCSNSGLIEPKKLPNPVRESKTHQELHRELLMAWIAIWFEV' A
#
# COMPACT_ATOMS: atom_id res chain seq x y z
N GLN A 1 -28.97 -29.23 -16.67
CA GLN A 1 -27.56 -29.30 -17.10
C GLN A 1 -27.31 -28.04 -17.92
N SER A 2 -26.38 -27.15 -17.60
CA SER A 2 -25.17 -27.16 -16.78
C SER A 2 -25.19 -25.97 -15.81
N GLU A 3 -24.60 -26.09 -14.62
CA GLU A 3 -24.21 -24.88 -13.88
C GLU A 3 -23.25 -24.06 -14.76
N PRO A 4 -23.33 -22.73 -14.71
CA PRO A 4 -22.51 -21.92 -15.60
C PRO A 4 -21.03 -22.10 -15.25
N GLU A 5 -20.22 -22.44 -16.25
CA GLU A 5 -18.80 -22.81 -16.11
C GLU A 5 -17.92 -21.70 -15.47
N TYR A 6 -18.44 -20.47 -15.32
CA TYR A 6 -17.78 -19.41 -14.56
C TYR A 6 -17.75 -19.68 -13.04
N LEU A 7 -18.63 -20.54 -12.51
CA LEU A 7 -18.58 -20.97 -11.11
C LEU A 7 -17.55 -22.10 -10.89
N CYS A 8 -17.16 -22.82 -11.95
CA CYS A 8 -16.21 -23.92 -11.89
C CYS A 8 -14.73 -23.45 -11.90
N SER A 9 -14.47 -22.18 -12.23
CA SER A 9 -13.11 -21.67 -12.43
C SER A 9 -12.77 -20.54 -11.46
N ASN A 10 -12.75 -20.85 -10.16
CA ASN A 10 -11.92 -20.08 -9.22
C ASN A 10 -10.46 -20.61 -9.20
N SER A 11 -10.15 -21.63 -10.00
CA SER A 11 -8.83 -22.28 -10.10
C SER A 11 -7.78 -21.48 -10.88
N GLY A 12 -8.15 -20.31 -11.42
CA GLY A 12 -7.25 -19.39 -12.11
C GLY A 12 -7.27 -17.95 -11.59
N LEU A 13 -8.06 -17.66 -10.55
CA LEU A 13 -8.12 -16.31 -9.99
C LEU A 13 -6.94 -16.11 -9.03
N ILE A 14 -6.23 -14.99 -9.17
CA ILE A 14 -5.18 -14.62 -8.22
C ILE A 14 -5.84 -14.42 -6.87
N GLU A 15 -5.47 -15.24 -5.89
CA GLU A 15 -5.97 -15.06 -4.53
C GLU A 15 -5.50 -13.71 -3.98
N PRO A 16 -6.39 -12.96 -3.28
CA PRO A 16 -6.01 -11.71 -2.67
C PRO A 16 -4.91 -11.96 -1.63
N LYS A 17 -3.69 -11.53 -1.95
CA LYS A 17 -2.55 -11.62 -1.05
C LYS A 17 -2.17 -10.23 -0.55
N LYS A 18 -1.95 -10.10 0.75
CA LYS A 18 -1.39 -8.88 1.32
C LYS A 18 0.06 -8.73 0.84
N LEU A 19 0.28 -7.77 -0.03
CA LEU A 19 1.62 -7.42 -0.51
C LEU A 19 2.30 -6.48 0.49
N PRO A 20 3.63 -6.58 0.65
CA PRO A 20 4.38 -5.60 1.41
C PRO A 20 4.25 -4.24 0.74
N ASN A 21 3.94 -3.22 1.52
CA ASN A 21 3.77 -1.88 0.99
C ASN A 21 5.17 -1.30 0.70
N PRO A 22 5.54 -1.03 -0.56
CA PRO A 22 6.89 -0.60 -0.92
C PRO A 22 7.28 0.75 -0.28
N VAL A 23 6.29 1.60 0.00
CA VAL A 23 6.47 2.88 0.72
C VAL A 23 6.80 2.63 2.19
N ARG A 24 6.13 1.65 2.80
CA ARG A 24 6.40 1.27 4.20
C ARG A 24 7.70 0.48 4.33
N GLU A 25 8.08 -0.33 3.36
CA GLU A 25 9.32 -1.13 3.43
C GLU A 25 10.57 -0.25 3.19
N SER A 26 10.42 0.87 2.50
CA SER A 26 11.55 1.76 2.19
C SER A 26 11.93 2.65 3.36
N LYS A 27 13.04 2.34 4.03
CA LYS A 27 13.58 3.17 5.12
C LYS A 27 13.89 4.61 4.67
N THR A 28 14.50 4.77 3.49
CA THR A 28 14.86 6.08 2.95
C THR A 28 13.63 6.94 2.69
N HIS A 29 12.56 6.34 2.17
CA HIS A 29 11.30 7.07 1.97
C HIS A 29 10.69 7.55 3.29
N GLN A 30 10.69 6.69 4.31
CA GLN A 30 10.18 7.07 5.63
C GLN A 30 10.99 8.18 6.30
N GLU A 31 12.31 8.17 6.12
CA GLU A 31 13.22 9.16 6.72
C GLU A 31 12.99 10.53 6.10
N LEU A 32 12.92 10.61 4.77
CA LEU A 32 12.56 11.84 4.06
C LEU A 32 11.16 12.33 4.46
N HIS A 33 10.17 11.44 4.55
CA HIS A 33 8.83 11.83 4.99
C HIS A 33 8.84 12.43 6.40
N ARG A 34 9.63 11.87 7.32
CA ARG A 34 9.83 12.44 8.67
C ARG A 34 10.46 13.81 8.60
N GLU A 35 11.52 14.00 7.81
CA GLU A 35 12.16 15.30 7.64
C GLU A 35 11.19 16.35 7.10
N LEU A 36 10.40 15.99 6.08
CA LEU A 36 9.38 16.88 5.51
C LEU A 36 8.28 17.20 6.52
N LEU A 37 7.84 16.22 7.32
CA LEU A 37 6.87 16.44 8.40
C LEU A 37 7.45 17.35 9.47
N MET A 38 8.70 17.15 9.89
CA MET A 38 9.38 18.01 10.87
C MET A 38 9.56 19.43 10.33
N ALA A 39 9.92 19.57 9.05
CA ALA A 39 10.01 20.87 8.40
C ALA A 39 8.64 21.56 8.35
N TRP A 40 7.58 20.82 8.01
CA TRP A 40 6.22 21.36 8.02
C TRP A 40 5.77 21.79 9.42
N ILE A 41 6.05 20.97 10.42
CA ILE A 41 5.78 21.28 11.83
C ILE A 41 6.58 22.53 12.27
N ALA A 42 7.85 22.64 11.90
CA ALA A 42 8.68 23.79 12.23
C ALA A 42 8.12 25.08 11.63
N ILE A 43 7.72 25.06 10.35
CA ILE A 43 7.06 26.20 9.68
C ILE A 43 5.76 26.57 10.40
N TRP A 44 5.02 25.57 10.89
CA TRP A 44 3.76 25.78 11.61
C TRP A 44 3.95 26.41 13.01
N PHE A 45 5.14 26.25 13.61
CA PHE A 45 5.47 26.87 14.90
C PHE A 45 6.17 28.23 14.76
N GLU A 46 6.76 28.53 13.61
CA GLU A 46 7.44 29.80 13.32
C GLU A 46 6.50 30.89 12.74
N VAL A 47 5.23 30.57 12.47
CA VAL A 47 4.16 31.49 12.02
C VAL A 47 2.98 31.45 12.98
#